data_AF-A0A928FZB0-F1
#
_entry.id   AF-A0A928FZB0-F1
#
_cell.length_a   1.000
_cell.length_b   1.000
_cell.length_c   1.000
_cell.angle_alpha   90.00
_cell.angle_beta   90.00
_cell.angle_gamma   90.00
#
_symmetry.space_group_name_H-M   'P 1'
#
loop_
_entity.id
_entity.type
_entity.pdbx_description
1 polymer ?
#
loop_
_entity_poly.entity_id
_entity_poly.type
_entity_poly.pdbx_seq_one_letter_code
_entity_poly.pdbx_strand_id
1 'polypeptide(L)' 'MDVDLQGFLATRRRADGLVTTDAGRDLTDKELRAYCRWGLAHGYTRLKELPEFETIEKELKL' A
#
# COMPACT_ATOMS: atom_id res chain seq x y z
N MET A 1 -6.45 11.63 2.36
CA MET A 1 -5.16 12.28 2.07
C MET A 1 -4.62 11.64 0.79
N ASP A 2 -4.32 12.42 -0.25
CA ASP A 2 -3.85 11.87 -1.53
C ASP A 2 -2.35 11.61 -1.43
N VAL A 3 -1.95 10.34 -1.39
CA VAL A 3 -0.55 9.94 -1.19
C VAL A 3 -0.03 9.33 -2.48
N ASP A 4 0.95 9.99 -3.08
CA ASP A 4 1.72 9.46 -4.21
C ASP A 4 2.55 8.26 -3.75
N LEU A 5 2.47 7.15 -4.48
CA LEU A 5 3.15 5.90 -4.16
C LEU A 5 4.68 5.97 -4.33
N GLN A 6 5.16 6.68 -5.35
CA GLN A 6 6.60 6.91 -5.54
C GLN A 6 7.13 7.80 -4.41
N GLY A 7 6.42 8.90 -4.12
CA GLY A 7 6.76 9.78 -3.01
C GLY A 7 6.75 9.04 -1.68
N PHE A 8 5.78 8.16 -1.47
CA PHE A 8 5.69 7.35 -0.26
C PHE A 8 6.89 6.40 -0.09
N LEU A 9 7.27 5.67 -1.15
CA LEU A 9 8.42 4.76 -1.13
C LEU A 9 9.76 5.49 -0.96
N ALA A 10 9.90 6.69 -1.53
CA ALA A 10 11.12 7.48 -1.47
C ALA A 10 11.33 8.16 -0.10
N THR A 11 10.25 8.58 0.57
CA THR A 11 10.34 9.54 1.68
C THR A 11 10.08 8.94 3.06
N ARG A 12 9.31 7.84 3.18
CA ARG A 12 8.91 7.30 4.49
C ARG A 12 9.78 6.14 4.97
N ARG A 13 10.36 6.32 6.16
CA ARG A 13 11.14 5.30 6.89
C ARG A 13 10.27 4.32 7.70
N ARG A 14 9.07 4.74 8.12
CA ARG A 14 8.07 3.88 8.78
C ARG A 14 6.69 4.32 8.33
N ALA A 15 5.87 3.37 7.96
CA ALA A 15 4.50 3.60 7.58
C ALA A 15 3.52 2.58 8.18
N ASP A 16 3.91 1.97 9.28
CA ASP A 16 3.03 1.16 10.12
C ASP A 16 1.77 1.96 10.48
N GLY A 17 0.58 1.41 10.24
CA GLY A 17 -0.70 2.03 10.60
C GLY A 17 -1.14 3.24 9.76
N LEU A 18 -0.53 3.46 8.60
CA LEU A 18 -0.97 4.50 7.66
C LEU A 18 -2.12 4.07 6.75
N VAL A 19 -2.28 2.77 6.59
CA VAL A 19 -3.41 2.17 5.88
C VAL A 19 -4.03 1.18 6.83
N THR A 20 -5.24 1.49 7.23
CA THR A 20 -6.12 0.59 7.94
C THR A 20 -7.00 -0.09 6.88
N THR A 21 -7.02 -1.41 6.86
CA THR A 21 -7.94 -2.17 6.00
C THR A 21 -9.38 -2.00 6.48
N ASP A 22 -10.35 -2.35 5.65
CA ASP A 22 -11.77 -2.28 6.03
C ASP A 22 -12.13 -3.17 7.22
N ALA A 23 -11.31 -4.19 7.51
CA ALA A 23 -11.41 -5.02 8.71
C ALA A 23 -10.88 -4.32 9.99
N GLY A 24 -10.41 -3.08 9.89
CA GLY A 24 -9.82 -2.34 11.01
C GLY A 24 -8.38 -2.75 11.34
N ARG A 25 -7.70 -3.49 10.44
CA ARG A 25 -6.32 -3.93 10.65
C ARG A 25 -5.34 -2.96 10.00
N ASP A 26 -4.39 -2.50 10.78
CA ASP A 26 -3.29 -1.68 10.29
C ASP A 26 -2.27 -2.51 9.52
N LEU A 27 -1.92 -2.06 8.32
CA LEU A 27 -0.85 -2.66 7.53
C LEU A 27 0.52 -2.36 8.15
N THR A 28 1.36 -3.38 8.19
CA THR A 28 2.78 -3.24 8.56
C THR A 28 3.55 -2.51 7.45
N ASP A 29 4.69 -1.89 7.78
CA ASP A 29 5.53 -1.22 6.77
C ASP A 29 5.93 -2.17 5.62
N LYS A 30 6.10 -3.46 5.89
CA LYS A 30 6.44 -4.47 4.87
C LYS A 30 5.29 -4.70 3.91
N GLU A 31 4.09 -4.96 4.44
CA GLU A 31 2.86 -5.16 3.65
C GLU A 31 2.55 -3.91 2.82
N LEU A 32 2.65 -2.74 3.45
CA LEU A 32 2.35 -1.46 2.81
C LEU A 32 3.33 -1.12 1.69
N ARG A 33 4.62 -1.42 1.86
CA ARG A 33 5.63 -1.27 0.78
C ARG A 33 5.39 -2.25 -0.36
N ALA A 34 5.02 -3.50 -0.06
CA ALA A 34 4.72 -4.50 -1.09
C ALA A 34 3.49 -4.06 -1.91
N TYR A 35 2.46 -3.58 -1.22
CA TYR A 35 1.24 -3.02 -1.79
C TYR A 35 1.52 -1.80 -2.70
N CYS A 36 2.29 -0.82 -2.22
CA CYS A 36 2.67 0.35 -3.02
C CYS A 36 3.50 -0.01 -4.26
N ARG A 37 4.41 -1.00 -4.15
CA ARG A 37 5.22 -1.46 -5.28
C ARG A 37 4.40 -2.21 -6.32
N TRP A 38 3.49 -3.09 -5.89
CA TRP A 38 2.54 -3.74 -6.78
C TRP A 38 1.70 -2.70 -7.53
N GLY A 39 1.22 -1.69 -6.81
CA GLY A 39 0.47 -0.58 -7.36
C GLY A 39 1.18 0.12 -8.51
N LEU A 40 2.42 0.54 -8.26
CA LEU A 40 3.26 1.17 -9.28
C LEU A 40 3.52 0.26 -10.48
N ALA A 41 3.70 -1.04 -10.26
CA ALA A 41 3.90 -2.02 -11.33
C ALA A 41 2.65 -2.18 -12.23
N HIS A 42 1.45 -1.94 -11.68
CA HIS A 42 0.18 -2.02 -12.41
C HIS A 42 -0.31 -0.66 -12.92
N GLY A 43 0.51 0.39 -12.83
CA GLY A 43 0.22 1.72 -13.36
C GLY A 43 -0.56 2.64 -12.41
N TYR A 44 -0.80 2.22 -11.17
CA TYR A 44 -1.37 3.08 -10.15
C TYR A 44 -0.32 4.06 -9.63
N THR A 45 -0.73 5.31 -9.43
CA THR A 45 0.18 6.37 -8.95
C THR A 45 -0.14 6.82 -7.54
N ARG A 46 -1.38 6.61 -7.09
CA ARG A 46 -1.89 7.08 -5.81
C ARG A 46 -2.48 5.95 -5.00
N LEU A 47 -2.33 6.06 -3.68
CA LEU A 47 -2.83 5.08 -2.71
C LEU A 47 -4.35 4.88 -2.77
N LYS A 48 -5.10 5.95 -3.07
CA LYS A 48 -6.57 5.91 -3.22
C LYS A 48 -7.05 5.15 -4.47
N GLU A 49 -6.16 4.97 -5.46
CA GLU A 49 -6.49 4.28 -6.71
C GLU A 49 -6.23 2.78 -6.59
N LEU A 50 -5.54 2.35 -5.53
CA LEU A 50 -5.22 0.95 -5.30
C LEU A 50 -6.45 0.16 -4.85
N PRO A 51 -6.68 -1.03 -5.44
CA PRO A 51 -7.73 -1.93 -4.97
C PRO A 51 -7.38 -2.48 -3.59
N GLU A 52 -8.38 -2.83 -2.78
CA GLU A 52 -8.21 -3.23 -1.37
C GLU A 52 -7.05 -4.20 -1.10
N PHE A 53 -6.35 -3.99 0.02
CA PHE A 53 -5.19 -4.80 0.41
C PHE A 53 -5.49 -6.30 0.43
N GLU A 54 -6.66 -6.74 0.91
CA GLU A 54 -7.02 -8.16 0.94
C GLU A 54 -7.09 -8.79 -0.46
N THR A 55 -7.48 -8.01 -1.46
CA THR A 55 -7.47 -8.44 -2.86
C THR A 55 -6.03 -8.59 -3.35
N ILE A 56 -5.17 -7.65 -3.01
CA ILE A 56 -3.76 -7.66 -3.40
C ILE A 56 -2.95 -8.71 -2.60
N GLU A 57 -3.30 -9.02 -1.35
CA GLU A 57 -2.63 -10.02 -0.50
C GLU A 57 -2.68 -11.41 -1.14
N LYS A 58 -3.84 -11.77 -1.74
CA LYS A 58 -4.01 -13.00 -2.51
C LYS A 58 -3.10 -13.05 -3.75
N GLU A 59 -2.86 -11.91 -4.39
CA GLU A 59 -1.98 -11.83 -5.56
C GLU A 59 -0.49 -11.79 -5.18
N LEU A 60 -0.15 -11.12 -4.08
CA LEU A 60 1.22 -10.98 -3.58
C LEU A 60 1.80 -12.28 -3.01
N LYS A 61 0.95 -13.30 -2.76
CA LYS A 61 1.34 -14.57 -2.12
C LYS A 61 2.13 -14.34 -0.81
N LEU A 62 1.70 -13.34 -0.03
CA LEU A 62 2.33 -12.95 1.22
C LEU A 62 2.03 -13.94 2.37
#